data_AF-A0A2J4PYY4-F1
#
_entry.id   AF-A0A2J4PYY4-F1
#
_cell.length_a   1.000
_cell.length_b   1.000
_cell.length_c   1.000
_cell.angle_alpha   90.00
_cell.angle_beta   90.00
_cell.angle_gamma   90.00
#
_symmetry.space_group_name_H-M   'P 1'
#
loop_
_entity.id
_entity.type
_entity.pdbx_description
1 polymer ?
#
loop_
_entity_poly.entity_id
_entity_poly.type
_entity_poly.pdbx_seq_one_letter_code
_entity_poly.pdbx_strand_id
1 'polypeptide(L)'
;MLENINYSLFAFLNATPASPWWAIEIATFIAKDLIIIVPLLVFALWLWGPNQRQLVFKVMMALAISLTLSWIFGVFFPHERPFAAGVGYNFLHHSPNN
;
A
#
# COMPACT_ATOMS: atom_id res chain seq x y z
N MET A 1 8.36 -16.81 17.44
CA MET A 1 9.37 -15.76 17.77
C MET A 1 9.31 -14.60 16.79
N LEU A 2 9.46 -14.80 15.47
CA LEU A 2 9.30 -13.72 14.48
C LEU A 2 7.92 -13.04 14.55
N GLU A 3 6.85 -13.82 14.74
CA GLU A 3 5.49 -13.30 14.84
C GLU A 3 5.33 -12.28 15.99
N ASN A 4 5.92 -12.55 17.16
CA ASN A 4 5.88 -11.60 18.28
C ASN A 4 6.62 -10.30 17.97
N ILE A 5 7.75 -10.39 17.26
CA ILE A 5 8.48 -9.19 16.82
C ILE A 5 7.62 -8.40 15.84
N ASN A 6 6.96 -9.08 14.89
CA ASN A 6 6.06 -8.47 13.92
C ASN A 6 4.92 -7.71 14.62
N TYR A 7 4.22 -8.35 15.55
CA TYR A 7 3.16 -7.70 16.33
C TYR A 7 3.66 -6.56 17.22
N SER A 8 4.87 -6.67 17.76
CA SER A 8 5.46 -5.61 18.60
C SER A 8 5.77 -4.37 17.76
N LEU A 9 6.33 -4.54 16.55
CA LEU A 9 6.56 -3.46 15.61
C LEU A 9 5.24 -2.86 15.11
N PHE A 10 4.24 -3.71 14.82
CA PHE A 10 2.92 -3.24 14.45
C PHE A 10 2.30 -2.40 15.56
N ALA A 11 2.31 -2.86 16.82
CA ALA A 11 1.78 -2.12 17.96
C ALA A 11 2.49 -0.78 18.18
N PHE A 12 3.79 -0.70 17.88
CA PHE A 12 4.55 0.54 17.95
C PHE A 12 4.14 1.57 16.88
N LEU A 13 3.76 1.11 15.69
CA LEU A 13 3.38 1.97 14.56
C LEU A 13 1.87 2.25 14.49
N ASN A 14 1.05 1.34 15.01
CA ASN A 14 -0.40 1.41 14.89
C ASN A 14 -0.93 2.64 15.64
N ALA A 15 -1.70 3.46 14.94
CA ALA A 15 -2.38 4.60 15.56
C ALA A 15 -3.35 4.10 16.64
N THR A 16 -3.58 4.92 17.65
CA THR A 16 -4.55 4.65 18.73
C THR A 16 -5.62 5.75 18.75
N PRO A 17 -6.75 5.58 19.46
CA PRO A 17 -7.75 6.64 19.58
C PRO A 17 -7.22 7.93 20.22
N ALA A 18 -6.07 7.86 20.90
CA ALA A 18 -5.37 9.03 21.44
C ALA A 18 -4.42 9.70 20.44
N SER A 19 -4.21 9.11 19.26
CA SER A 19 -3.36 9.68 18.22
C SER A 19 -3.94 11.01 17.71
N PRO A 20 -3.09 11.99 17.35
CA PRO A 20 -3.56 13.28 16.87
C PRO A 20 -4.36 13.13 15.57
N TRP A 21 -5.50 13.84 15.48
CA TRP A 21 -6.40 13.79 14.33
C TRP A 21 -5.69 14.11 12.99
N TRP A 22 -4.81 15.12 12.98
CA TRP A 22 -4.08 15.53 11.79
C TRP A 22 -3.13 14.44 11.26
N ALA A 23 -2.57 13.61 12.14
CA ALA A 23 -1.67 12.53 11.74
C ALA A 23 -2.45 11.42 11.03
N ILE A 24 -3.66 11.11 11.52
CA ILE A 24 -4.56 10.14 10.90
C ILE A 24 -5.03 10.65 9.53
N GLU A 25 -5.35 11.94 9.41
CA GLU A 25 -5.73 12.56 8.13
C GLU A 25 -4.59 12.50 7.09
N ILE A 26 -3.37 12.87 7.47
CA ILE A 26 -2.21 12.78 6.58
C ILE A 26 -1.95 11.33 6.16
N ALA A 27 -1.98 10.38 7.10
CA ALA A 27 -1.80 8.97 6.79
C ALA A 27 -2.89 8.46 5.83
N THR A 28 -4.14 8.90 6.04
CA THR A 28 -5.29 8.55 5.17
C THR A 28 -5.13 9.12 3.77
N PHE A 29 -4.72 10.38 3.64
CA PHE A 29 -4.44 11.04 2.35
C PHE A 29 -3.33 10.31 1.59
N ILE A 30 -2.23 9.98 2.28
CA ILE A 30 -1.12 9.22 1.68
C ILE A 30 -1.60 7.85 1.21
N ALA A 31 -2.41 7.14 2.02
CA ALA A 31 -2.87 5.80 1.71
C ALA A 31 -3.86 5.74 0.53
N LYS A 32 -4.72 6.76 0.37
CA LYS A 32 -5.79 6.75 -0.63
C LYS A 32 -5.47 7.57 -1.88
N ASP A 33 -4.91 8.76 -1.71
CA ASP A 33 -4.86 9.75 -2.79
C ASP A 33 -3.50 9.76 -3.50
N LEU A 34 -2.40 9.44 -2.79
CA LEU A 34 -1.06 9.51 -3.36
C LEU A 34 -0.85 8.55 -4.53
N ILE A 35 -1.62 7.46 -4.60
CA ILE A 35 -1.56 6.51 -5.71
C ILE A 35 -1.87 7.17 -7.07
N ILE A 36 -2.61 8.28 -7.09
CA ILE A 36 -2.95 9.01 -8.30
C ILE A 36 -1.71 9.64 -8.98
N ILE A 37 -0.60 9.80 -8.23
CA ILE A 37 0.66 10.27 -8.80
C ILE A 37 1.16 9.31 -9.88
N VAL A 38 0.94 8.00 -9.74
CA VAL A 38 1.41 7.00 -10.71
C VAL A 38 0.84 7.24 -12.11
N PRO A 39 -0.48 7.28 -12.35
CA PRO A 39 -1.03 7.58 -13.67
C PRO A 39 -0.70 8.99 -14.16
N LEU A 40 -0.61 9.98 -13.27
CA LEU A 40 -0.19 11.34 -13.65
C LEU A 40 1.24 11.37 -14.20
N LEU A 41 2.16 10.65 -13.56
CA LEU A 41 3.55 10.54 -14.03
C LEU A 41 3.63 9.80 -15.35
N VAL A 42 2.86 8.72 -15.52
CA VAL A 42 2.77 7.99 -16.80
C VAL A 42 2.33 8.94 -17.91
N PHE A 43 1.26 9.71 -17.70
CA PHE A 43 0.75 10.66 -18.69
C PHE A 43 1.74 11.79 -18.99
N ALA A 44 2.32 12.40 -17.95
CA ALA A 44 3.30 13.49 -18.11
C ALA A 44 4.56 13.02 -18.86
N LEU A 45 5.12 11.87 -18.49
CA LEU A 45 6.31 11.32 -19.14
C LEU A 45 6.04 10.88 -20.59
N TRP A 46 4.83 10.40 -20.86
CA TRP A 46 4.43 10.00 -22.22
C TRP A 46 4.47 11.16 -23.22
N LEU A 47 4.10 12.36 -22.77
CA LEU A 47 4.05 13.58 -23.59
C LEU A 47 5.43 14.23 -23.82
N TRP A 48 6.45 13.87 -23.03
CA TRP A 48 7.74 14.58 -23.02
C TRP A 48 8.73 14.17 -24.13
N GLY A 49 8.76 12.88 -24.50
CA GLY A 49 9.70 12.41 -25.52
C GLY A 49 9.88 10.89 -25.57
N PRO A 50 10.59 10.38 -26.61
CA PRO A 50 10.74 8.95 -26.85
C PRO A 50 11.51 8.21 -25.75
N ASN A 51 12.53 8.84 -25.13
CA ASN A 51 13.29 8.22 -24.04
C ASN A 51 12.43 8.03 -22.77
N GLN A 52 11.57 9.01 -22.47
CA GLN A 52 10.63 8.96 -21.35
C GLN A 52 9.56 7.90 -21.58
N ARG A 53 9.10 7.71 -22.82
CA ARG A 53 8.19 6.60 -23.16
C ARG A 53 8.82 5.23 -22.89
N GLN A 54 10.09 5.03 -23.23
CA GLN A 54 10.80 3.78 -22.90
C GLN A 54 10.90 3.56 -21.38
N LEU A 55 11.15 4.62 -20.61
CA LEU A 55 11.17 4.55 -19.15
C LEU A 55 9.80 4.11 -18.60
N VAL A 56 8.72 4.72 -19.08
CA VAL A 56 7.34 4.37 -18.69
C VAL A 56 7.09 2.88 -18.93
N PHE A 57 7.45 2.34 -20.10
CA PHE A 57 7.28 0.91 -20.37
C PHE A 57 8.06 0.02 -19.41
N LYS A 58 9.33 0.37 -19.11
CA LYS A 58 10.15 -0.41 -18.17
C LYS A 58 9.55 -0.41 -16.76
N VAL A 59 9.08 0.75 -16.29
CA VAL A 59 8.44 0.88 -14.98
C VAL A 59 7.12 0.12 -14.93
N MET A 60 6.27 0.23 -15.96
CA MET A 60 5.01 -0.51 -16.04
C MET A 60 5.24 -2.03 -16.07
N MET A 61 6.27 -2.49 -16.78
CA MET A 61 6.66 -3.90 -16.78
C MET A 61 7.10 -4.37 -15.39
N ALA A 62 7.96 -3.60 -14.72
CA ALA A 62 8.42 -3.92 -13.37
C ALA A 62 7.25 -3.95 -12.36
N LEU A 63 6.32 -3.00 -12.45
CA LEU A 63 5.11 -2.96 -11.64
C LEU A 63 4.21 -4.16 -11.90
N ALA A 64 3.97 -4.51 -13.17
CA ALA A 64 3.15 -5.66 -13.53
C ALA A 64 3.74 -6.96 -12.95
N ILE A 65 5.06 -7.16 -13.07
CA ILE A 65 5.75 -8.33 -12.51
C ILE A 65 5.64 -8.33 -10.98
N SER A 66 5.90 -7.19 -10.33
CA SER A 66 5.84 -7.08 -8.87
C SER A 66 4.45 -7.37 -8.32
N LEU A 67 3.40 -6.81 -8.93
CA LEU A 67 2.01 -7.05 -8.53
C LEU A 67 1.59 -8.50 -8.77
N THR A 68 2.02 -9.09 -9.89
CA THR A 68 1.73 -10.51 -10.20
C THR A 68 2.37 -11.43 -9.15
N LEU A 69 3.64 -11.20 -8.80
CA LEU A 69 4.33 -11.96 -7.76
C LEU A 69 3.66 -11.75 -6.40
N SER A 70 3.32 -10.52 -6.05
CA SER A 70 2.62 -10.20 -4.81
C SER A 70 1.28 -10.94 -4.72
N TRP A 71 0.52 -10.98 -5.82
CA TRP A 71 -0.73 -11.73 -5.90
C TRP A 71 -0.52 -13.24 -5.74
N ILE A 72 0.47 -13.82 -6.43
CA ILE A 72 0.84 -15.24 -6.29
C ILE A 72 1.15 -15.57 -4.83
N PHE A 73 2.02 -14.78 -4.17
CA PHE A 73 2.34 -15.01 -2.76
C PHE A 73 1.12 -14.86 -1.85
N GLY A 74 0.23 -13.91 -2.13
CA GLY A 74 -1.02 -13.74 -1.38
C GLY A 74 -1.94 -14.96 -1.47
N VAL A 75 -1.93 -15.69 -2.59
CA VAL A 75 -2.73 -16.92 -2.77
C VAL A 75 -2.07 -18.11 -2.09
N PHE A 76 -0.76 -18.31 -2.28
CA PHE A 76 -0.06 -19.50 -1.77
C PHE A 76 0.31 -19.42 -0.29
N PHE A 77 0.47 -18.21 0.26
CA PHE A 77 0.85 -17.97 1.65
C PHE A 77 -0.12 -16.97 2.29
N PRO A 78 -1.39 -17.38 2.51
CA PRO A 78 -2.35 -16.51 3.16
C PRO A 78 -1.88 -16.19 4.59
N HIS A 79 -1.83 -14.91 4.91
CA HIS A 79 -1.50 -14.41 6.23
C HIS A 79 -2.55 -13.39 6.63
N GLU A 80 -3.13 -13.55 7.83
CA GLU A 80 -4.18 -12.66 8.31
C GLU A 80 -3.63 -11.25 8.50
N ARG A 81 -4.37 -10.26 8.02
CA ARG A 81 -4.03 -8.85 8.30
C ARG A 81 -4.39 -8.55 9.75
N PRO A 82 -3.66 -7.67 10.46
CA PRO A 82 -3.90 -7.39 11.87
C PRO A 82 -5.36 -7.05 12.21
N PHE A 83 -6.05 -6.27 11.37
CA PHE A 83 -7.46 -5.93 11.60
C PHE A 83 -8.41 -7.15 11.52
N ALA A 84 -8.11 -8.14 10.68
CA ALA A 84 -8.92 -9.35 10.54
C ALA A 84 -8.74 -10.28 11.75
N ALA A 85 -7.52 -10.30 12.30
CA ALA A 85 -7.19 -10.98 13.55
C ALA A 85 -7.68 -10.24 14.80
N GLY A 86 -8.35 -9.08 14.67
CA GLY A 86 -8.80 -8.27 15.80
C GLY A 86 -7.68 -7.57 16.57
N VAL A 87 -6.51 -7.36 15.95
CA VAL A 87 -5.32 -6.78 16.55
C VAL A 87 -5.16 -5.31 16.15
N GLY A 88 -5.01 -4.44 17.15
CA GLY A 88 -4.81 -3.00 16.98
C GLY A 88 -6.11 -2.23 16.64
N TYR A 89 -5.94 -0.97 16.26
CA TYR A 89 -7.03 -0.09 15.86
C TYR A 89 -7.04 0.09 14.34
N ASN A 90 -8.25 0.16 13.78
CA ASN A 90 -8.46 0.42 12.37
C ASN A 90 -9.29 1.69 12.18
N PHE A 91 -8.71 2.67 11.51
CA PHE A 91 -9.37 3.96 11.20
C PHE A 91 -9.90 4.01 9.76
N LEU A 92 -9.54 3.03 8.93
CA LEU A 92 -10.00 2.92 7.56
C LEU A 92 -11.01 1.78 7.46
N HIS A 93 -12.25 2.11 7.09
CA HIS A 93 -13.26 1.09 6.84
C HIS A 93 -12.77 0.19 5.70
N HIS A 94 -12.56 -1.09 6.01
CA HIS A 94 -12.29 -2.10 5.01
C HIS A 94 -13.60 -2.45 4.31
N SER A 95 -13.72 -2.17 3.01
CA SER A 95 -14.81 -2.72 2.22
C SER A 95 -14.74 -4.25 2.26
N PRO A 96 -15.88 -4.95 2.41
CA PRO A 96 -15.90 -6.40 2.29
C PRO A 96 -15.27 -6.82 0.96
N ASN A 97 -14.37 -7.80 1.02
CA ASN A 97 -13.92 -8.48 -0.19
C ASN A 97 -15.10 -9.35 -0.63
N ASN A 98 -15.76 -9.01 -1.74
CA ASN A 98 -16.71 -9.89 -2.42
C ASN A 98 -15.96 -10.99 -3.17
#